data_AF-A0A553RL97-F1
#
_entry.id   AF-A0A553RL97-F1
#
_cell.length_a   1.000
_cell.length_b   1.000
_cell.length_c   1.000
_cell.angle_alpha   90.00
_cell.angle_beta   90.00
_cell.angle_gamma   90.00
#
_symmetry.space_group_name_H-M   'P 1'
#
loop_
_entity.id
_entity.type
_entity.pdbx_description
1 polymer ?
#
loop_
_entity_poly.entity_id
_entity_poly.type
_entity_poly.pdbx_seq_one_letter_code
_entity_poly.pdbx_strand_id
1 'polypeptide(L)' 'WKGTLMGIAMATVKAMVTEFGSKPADVVCVIGPSVGPCCFTLEQDSAREFWAIHPDCVRNPESPEPHVDIRRATR' A
#
# COMPACT_ATOMS: atom_id res chain seq x y z
N TRP A 1 -0.87 6.40 3.73
CA TRP A 1 -1.62 6.10 2.50
C TRP A 1 -1.03 6.79 1.28
N LYS A 2 -0.81 8.13 1.30
CA LYS A 2 -0.13 8.83 0.19
C LYS A 2 1.21 8.20 -0.21
N GLY A 3 2.09 7.93 0.76
CA GLY A 3 3.36 7.24 0.50
C GLY A 3 3.19 5.83 -0.10
N THR A 4 2.12 5.11 0.25
CA THR A 4 1.77 3.82 -0.34
C THR A 4 1.45 3.98 -1.83
N LEU A 5 0.60 4.96 -2.18
CA LEU A 5 0.29 5.27 -3.58
C LEU A 5 1.51 5.77 -4.37
N MET A 6 2.42 6.49 -3.71
CA MET A 6 3.71 6.90 -4.30
C MET A 6 4.72 5.75 -4.41
N GLY A 7 4.41 4.54 -3.92
CA GLY A 7 5.27 3.37 -4.05
C GLY A 7 6.51 3.40 -3.15
N ILE A 8 6.44 4.04 -1.97
CA ILE A 8 7.60 4.21 -1.08
C ILE A 8 8.29 2.88 -0.73
N ALA A 9 7.53 1.80 -0.53
CA ALA A 9 8.09 0.48 -0.20
C ALA A 9 9.02 -0.03 -1.31
N MET A 10 8.58 0.05 -2.58
CA MET A 10 9.42 -0.33 -3.71
C MET A 10 10.56 0.65 -3.96
N ALA A 11 10.37 1.94 -3.68
CA ALA A 11 11.46 2.91 -3.74
C ALA A 11 12.57 2.59 -2.71
N THR A 12 12.20 2.16 -1.50
CA THR A 12 13.16 1.70 -0.49
C THR A 12 13.93 0.47 -0.96
N VAL A 13 13.24 -0.57 -1.48
CA VAL A 13 13.94 -1.76 -2.01
C VAL A 13 14.87 -1.38 -3.16
N LYS A 14 14.44 -0.49 -4.07
CA LYS A 14 15.30 -0.01 -5.16
C LYS A 14 16.55 0.67 -4.63
N ALA A 15 16.44 1.57 -3.64
CA ALA A 15 17.60 2.19 -3.00
C ALA A 15 18.52 1.16 -2.35
N MET A 16 17.96 0.10 -1.73
CA MET A 16 18.76 -1.00 -1.19
C MET A 16 19.58 -1.72 -2.26
N VAL A 17 19.00 -1.91 -3.45
CA VAL A 17 19.71 -2.50 -4.60
C VAL A 17 20.77 -1.54 -5.15
N THR A 18 20.42 -0.27 -5.40
CA THR A 18 21.31 0.67 -6.09
C THR A 18 22.48 1.12 -5.21
N GLU A 19 22.22 1.43 -3.94
CA GLU A 19 23.22 2.03 -3.06
C GLU A 19 24.05 1.00 -2.29
N PHE A 20 23.47 -0.19 -2.03
CA PHE A 20 24.10 -1.21 -1.18
C PHE A 20 24.31 -2.55 -1.90
N GLY A 21 23.94 -2.66 -3.18
CA GLY A 21 24.09 -3.91 -3.94
C GLY A 21 23.22 -5.06 -3.41
N SER A 22 22.16 -4.76 -2.66
CA SER A 22 21.27 -5.78 -2.11
C SER A 22 20.62 -6.57 -3.24
N LYS A 23 20.43 -7.88 -3.07
CA LYS A 23 19.64 -8.69 -3.99
C LYS A 23 18.19 -8.73 -3.49
N PRO A 24 17.18 -8.40 -4.31
CA PRO A 24 15.78 -8.44 -3.87
C PRO A 24 15.35 -9.78 -3.26
N ALA A 25 15.90 -10.90 -3.75
CA ALA A 25 15.60 -12.24 -3.23
C ALA A 25 16.09 -12.48 -1.79
N ASP A 26 17.06 -11.68 -1.31
CA ASP A 26 17.60 -11.76 0.05
C ASP A 26 16.92 -10.75 1.01
N VAL A 27 16.03 -9.89 0.50
CA VAL A 27 15.34 -8.89 1.30
C VAL A 27 14.11 -9.50 1.97
N VAL A 28 14.10 -9.51 3.29
CA VAL A 28 12.93 -9.91 4.10
C VAL A 28 12.18 -8.66 4.54
N CYS A 29 10.90 -8.57 4.16
CA CYS A 29 10.02 -7.47 4.52
C CYS A 29 9.00 -7.92 5.57
N VAL A 30 8.72 -7.05 6.54
CA VAL A 30 7.66 -7.24 7.54
C VAL A 30 6.77 -6.01 7.56
N ILE A 31 5.46 -6.21 7.42
CA ILE A 31 4.46 -5.17 7.61
C ILE A 31 4.05 -5.19 9.10
N GLY A 32 4.43 -4.14 9.82
CA GLY A 32 4.10 -4.02 11.25
C GLY A 32 2.61 -3.72 11.52
N PRO A 33 2.20 -3.72 12.81
CA PRO A 33 0.87 -3.29 13.21
C PRO A 33 0.55 -1.89 12.69
N SER A 34 -0.61 -1.74 12.07
CA SER A 34 -1.07 -0.52 11.42
C SER A 34 -2.60 -0.46 11.43
N VAL A 35 -3.24 0.59 10.92
CA VAL A 35 -4.70 0.57 10.76
C VAL A 35 -5.11 -0.49 9.73
N GLY A 36 -6.20 -1.21 9.99
CA GLY A 36 -6.74 -2.21 9.07
C GLY A 36 -7.98 -1.71 8.34
N PRO A 37 -8.50 -2.46 7.36
CA PRO A 37 -9.71 -2.10 6.62
C PRO A 37 -10.97 -2.09 7.50
N CYS A 38 -10.91 -2.54 8.75
CA CYS A 38 -12.01 -2.37 9.70
C CYS A 38 -12.25 -0.90 10.08
N CYS A 39 -11.20 -0.07 10.09
CA CYS A 39 -11.25 1.29 10.64
C CYS A 39 -10.59 2.35 9.74
N PHE A 40 -10.01 1.97 8.60
CA PHE A 40 -9.42 2.92 7.66
C PHE A 40 -10.35 3.18 6.49
N THR A 41 -10.93 4.38 6.45
CA THR A 41 -11.76 4.88 5.36
C THR A 41 -11.13 6.10 4.71
N LEU A 42 -11.48 6.35 3.46
CA LEU A 42 -11.13 7.55 2.71
C LEU A 42 -12.36 8.02 1.94
N GLU A 43 -12.35 9.28 1.48
CA GLU A 43 -13.32 9.74 0.48
C GLU A 43 -13.24 8.86 -0.78
N GLN A 44 -14.39 8.65 -1.42
CA GLN A 44 -14.53 7.72 -2.54
C GLN A 44 -13.46 7.90 -3.64
N ASP A 45 -13.18 9.13 -4.06
CA ASP A 45 -12.21 9.40 -5.12
C ASP A 45 -10.77 9.05 -4.71
N SER A 46 -10.37 9.36 -3.48
CA SER A 46 -9.06 8.96 -2.94
C SER A 46 -8.95 7.45 -2.75
N ALA A 47 -10.05 6.78 -2.37
CA ALA A 47 -10.07 5.33 -2.24
C ALA A 47 -9.86 4.64 -3.61
N ARG A 48 -10.42 5.17 -4.70
CA ARG A 48 -10.29 4.64 -6.06
C ARG A 48 -8.85 4.63 -6.57
N GLU A 49 -7.97 5.52 -6.08
CA GLU A 49 -6.54 5.51 -6.44
C GLU A 49 -5.87 4.17 -6.13
N PHE A 50 -6.35 3.43 -5.12
CA PHE A 50 -5.81 2.12 -4.75
C PHE A 50 -6.11 1.01 -5.77
N TRP A 51 -7.06 1.20 -6.70
CA TRP A 51 -7.31 0.25 -7.78
C TRP A 51 -6.17 0.14 -8.78
N ALA A 52 -5.33 1.18 -8.90
CA ALA A 52 -4.11 1.11 -9.69
C ALA A 52 -3.09 0.11 -9.12
N ILE A 53 -3.21 -0.24 -7.83
CA ILE A 53 -2.38 -1.24 -7.16
C ILE A 53 -3.05 -2.62 -7.22
N HIS A 54 -4.28 -2.74 -6.68
CA HIS A 54 -5.05 -3.98 -6.70
C HIS A 54 -6.53 -3.70 -6.38
N PRO A 55 -7.50 -4.32 -7.09
CA PRO A 55 -8.93 -4.09 -6.86
C PRO A 55 -9.39 -4.37 -5.41
N ASP A 56 -8.94 -5.47 -4.82
CA ASP A 56 -9.25 -5.84 -3.42
C ASP A 56 -8.67 -4.92 -2.34
N CYS A 57 -7.92 -3.86 -2.68
CA CYS A 57 -7.47 -2.87 -1.71
C CYS A 57 -8.63 -1.98 -1.22
N VAL A 58 -9.78 -1.98 -1.89
CA VAL A 58 -10.94 -1.14 -1.56
C VAL A 58 -12.17 -2.02 -1.31
N ARG A 59 -12.86 -1.80 -0.19
CA ARG A 59 -14.13 -2.46 0.16
C ARG A 59 -15.26 -1.46 0.13
N ASN A 60 -16.42 -1.88 -0.36
CA ASN A 60 -17.62 -1.05 -0.55
C ASN A 60 -17.31 0.23 -1.37
N PRO A 61 -16.79 0.11 -2.61
CA PRO A 61 -16.31 1.25 -3.39
C PRO A 61 -17.39 2.27 -3.75
N GLU A 62 -18.67 1.87 -3.71
CA GLU A 62 -19.82 2.76 -3.93
C GLU A 62 -20.19 3.61 -2.69
N SER A 63 -19.56 3.34 -1.53
CA SER A 63 -19.71 4.16 -0.32
C SER A 63 -19.11 5.56 -0.54
N PRO A 64 -19.66 6.63 0.08
CA PRO A 64 -18.97 7.92 0.15
C PRO A 64 -17.64 7.81 0.92
N GLU A 65 -17.55 6.84 1.84
CA GLU A 65 -16.36 6.52 2.62
C GLU A 65 -16.01 5.02 2.50
N PRO A 66 -15.36 4.58 1.41
CA PRO A 66 -14.93 3.19 1.27
C PRO A 66 -13.84 2.83 2.26
N HIS A 67 -13.79 1.56 2.65
CA HIS A 67 -12.74 1.04 3.52
C HIS A 67 -11.52 0.61 2.69
N VAL A 68 -10.32 1.00 3.10
CA VAL A 68 -9.08 0.75 2.35
C VAL A 68 -8.15 -0.18 3.13
N ASP A 69 -7.62 -1.21 2.46
CA ASP A 69 -6.61 -2.13 2.99
C ASP A 69 -5.21 -1.67 2.57
N ILE A 70 -4.64 -0.74 3.33
CA ILE A 70 -3.29 -0.20 3.08
C ILE A 70 -2.19 -1.25 3.23
N ARG A 71 -2.45 -2.31 4.03
CA ARG A 71 -1.48 -3.37 4.26
C ARG A 71 -1.36 -4.22 3.00
N ARG A 72 -2.50 -4.55 2.39
CA ARG A 72 -2.53 -5.24 1.09
C ARG A 72 -1.90 -4.40 -0.02
N ALA A 73 -2.14 -3.09 -0.03
CA ALA A 73 -1.53 -2.19 -1.01
C ALA A 73 0.00 -2.05 -0.87
N THR A 74 0.59 -2.51 0.23
CA THR A 74 2.04 -2.44 0.51
C THR A 74 2.72 -3.81 0.38
N ARG A 75 1.96 -4.88 0.10
CA ARG A 75 2.47 -6.24 -0.08
C ARG A 75 2.92 -6.47 -1.52
#